data_AF-A0AB35WFU2-F1
#
_entry.id   AF-A0AB35WFU2-F1
#
_cell.length_a   1.000
_cell.length_b   1.000
_cell.length_c   1.000
_cell.angle_alpha   90.00
_cell.angle_beta   90.00
_cell.angle_gamma   90.00
#
_symmetry.space_group_name_H-M   'P 1'
#
loop_
_entity.id
_entity.type
_entity.pdbx_description
1 polymer ?
#
loop_
_entity_poly.entity_id
_entity_poly.type
_entity_poly.pdbx_seq_one_letter_code
_entity_poly.pdbx_strand_id
1 'polypeptide(L)'
;MAFTLVKSVTVLKQCPSLCNAALAPEQEDITITVSVTSLESLSGTFGTVNYSITPEGGTAGYGMFDFTYSGTGNPIDEAEAVLKESLS
;
A
#
# COMPACT_ATOMS: atom_id res chain seq x y z
N MET A 1 13.17 0.48 0.10
CA MET A 1 13.10 1.83 -0.50
C MET A 1 11.65 2.31 -0.41
N ALA A 2 11.37 3.56 -0.77
CA ALA A 2 10.01 4.12 -0.74
C ALA A 2 9.70 4.68 -2.13
N PHE A 3 8.55 4.33 -2.70
CA PHE A 3 8.11 4.83 -3.99
C PHE A 3 6.76 5.54 -3.87
N THR A 4 6.58 6.60 -4.64
CA THR A 4 5.32 7.31 -4.75
C THR A 4 4.57 6.88 -6.00
N LEU A 5 3.27 6.66 -5.87
CA LEU A 5 2.38 6.39 -6.99
C LEU A 5 1.08 7.17 -6.80
N VAL A 6 0.47 7.59 -7.90
CA VAL A 6 -0.84 8.25 -7.86
C VAL A 6 -1.89 7.17 -8.04
N LYS A 7 -2.82 7.05 -7.09
CA LYS A 7 -3.91 6.07 -7.18
C LYS A 7 -5.24 6.77 -7.01
N SER A 8 -6.15 6.53 -7.94
CA SER A 8 -7.55 6.91 -7.80
C SER A 8 -8.16 5.99 -6.74
N VAL A 9 -8.42 6.54 -5.56
CA VAL A 9 -9.10 5.80 -4.49
C VAL A 9 -10.43 6.45 -4.17
N THR A 10 -11.37 5.63 -3.76
CA THR A 10 -12.66 6.10 -3.28
C THR A 10 -12.50 6.65 -1.87
N VAL A 11 -12.51 7.97 -1.73
CA VAL A 11 -12.40 8.61 -0.43
C VAL A 11 -13.79 8.70 0.19
N LEU A 12 -13.95 8.09 1.37
CA LEU A 12 -15.15 8.26 2.19
C LEU A 12 -14.98 9.51 3.05
N LYS A 13 -15.56 10.62 2.60
CA LYS A 13 -15.64 11.85 3.41
C LYS A 13 -16.70 11.68 4.48
N GLN A 14 -16.28 11.33 5.69
CA GLN A 14 -17.15 11.27 6.86
C GLN A 14 -17.23 12.63 7.54
N CYS A 15 -18.44 13.12 7.78
CA CYS A 15 -18.69 14.36 8.50
C CYS A 15 -19.06 14.05 9.96
N PRO A 16 -18.11 14.10 10.91
CA PRO A 16 -18.38 13.77 12.31
C PRO A 16 -19.41 14.71 12.96
N SER A 17 -19.53 15.95 12.48
CA SER A 17 -20.53 16.94 12.93
C SER A 17 -21.97 16.60 12.51
N LEU A 18 -22.16 15.72 11.52
CA LEU A 18 -23.47 15.30 11.01
C LEU A 18 -23.80 13.87 11.44
N CYS A 19 -23.49 13.49 12.68
CA CYS A 19 -23.69 12.12 13.18
C CYS A 19 -22.94 11.06 12.33
N ASN A 20 -21.72 11.37 11.89
CA ASN A 20 -20.91 10.54 10.98
C ASN A 20 -21.59 10.24 9.63
N ALA A 21 -22.45 11.13 9.14
CA ALA A 21 -22.97 11.03 7.79
C ALA A 21 -21.80 10.95 6.78
N ALA A 22 -21.80 9.91 5.97
CA ALA A 22 -20.86 9.77 4.87
C ALA A 22 -21.38 10.57 3.66
N LEU A 23 -20.56 11.47 3.16
CA LEU A 23 -20.79 12.10 1.86
C LEU A 23 -20.60 11.07 0.75
N ALA A 24 -21.15 11.37 -0.43
CA ALA A 24 -21.02 10.50 -1.60
C ALA A 24 -19.53 10.17 -1.84
N PRO A 25 -19.20 8.90 -2.12
CA PRO A 25 -17.84 8.50 -2.42
C PRO A 25 -17.36 9.28 -3.65
N GLU A 26 -16.36 10.13 -3.47
CA GLU A 26 -15.67 10.77 -4.59
C GLU A 26 -14.40 9.99 -4.91
N GLN A 27 -14.11 9.91 -6.20
CA GLN A 27 -12.83 9.43 -6.67
C GLN A 27 -11.87 10.63 -6.64
N GLU A 28 -10.90 10.56 -5.74
CA GLU A 28 -9.78 11.51 -5.72
C GLU A 28 -8.52 10.75 -6.08
N ASP A 29 -7.75 11.35 -6.99
CA ASP A 29 -6.38 10.91 -7.28
C ASP A 29 -5.49 11.39 -6.15
N ILE A 30 -5.16 10.49 -5.23
CA ILE A 30 -4.25 10.81 -4.13
C ILE A 30 -2.88 10.20 -4.42
N THR A 31 -1.83 10.98 -4.18
CA THR A 31 -0.48 10.47 -4.16
C THR A 31 -0.33 9.60 -2.92
N ILE A 32 0.01 8.33 -3.09
CA ILE A 32 0.36 7.44 -1.98
C ILE A 32 1.86 7.12 -2.04
N THR A 33 2.50 7.18 -0.87
CA THR A 33 3.88 6.76 -0.67
C THR A 33 3.88 5.37 -0.09
N VAL A 34 4.42 4.41 -0.83
CA VAL A 34 4.48 3.02 -0.41
C VAL A 34 5.92 2.67 -0.07
N SER A 35 6.12 2.11 1.12
CA SER A 35 7.45 1.71 1.61
C SER A 35 7.38 0.31 2.18
N VAL A 36 8.18 -0.62 1.64
CA VAL A 36 8.33 -1.95 2.22
C VAL A 36 9.29 -1.85 3.40
N THR A 37 8.78 -2.17 4.59
CA THR A 37 9.47 -2.00 5.87
C THR A 37 10.39 -3.18 6.15
N SER A 38 9.86 -4.40 6.04
CA SER A 38 10.56 -5.63 6.40
C SER A 38 9.93 -6.85 5.72
N LEU A 39 10.72 -7.89 5.49
CA LEU A 39 10.19 -9.22 5.19
C LEU A 39 9.76 -9.92 6.47
N GLU A 40 8.50 -10.33 6.54
CA GLU A 40 7.94 -11.03 7.69
C GLU A 40 8.15 -12.53 7.62
N SER A 41 8.05 -13.12 6.43
CA SER A 41 8.32 -14.55 6.23
C SER A 41 8.72 -14.85 4.79
N LEU A 42 9.58 -15.85 4.61
CA LEU A 42 9.96 -16.38 3.29
C LEU A 42 10.01 -17.91 3.40
N SER A 43 9.10 -18.59 2.72
CA SER A 43 8.99 -20.05 2.65
C SER A 43 9.16 -20.51 1.21
N GLY A 44 10.37 -20.94 0.86
CA GLY A 44 10.72 -21.36 -0.49
C GLY A 44 10.60 -20.21 -1.48
N THR A 45 9.55 -20.24 -2.31
CA THR A 45 9.21 -19.20 -3.29
C THR A 45 8.08 -18.28 -2.84
N PHE A 46 7.49 -18.46 -1.66
CA PHE A 46 6.44 -17.57 -1.14
C PHE A 46 6.99 -16.67 -0.04
N GLY A 47 6.87 -15.37 -0.22
CA GLY A 47 7.28 -14.37 0.76
C GLY A 47 6.11 -13.50 1.20
N THR A 48 6.18 -13.04 2.44
CA THR A 48 5.29 -12.02 3.00
C THR A 48 6.15 -10.86 3.46
N VAL A 49 5.84 -9.65 2.99
CA VAL A 49 6.48 -8.41 3.45
C VAL A 49 5.49 -7.48 4.13
N ASN A 50 5.98 -6.70 5.07
CA ASN A 50 5.22 -5.62 5.68
C ASN A 50 5.54 -4.36 4.91
N TYR A 51 4.49 -3.66 4.49
CA TYR A 51 4.59 -2.39 3.80
C TYR A 51 3.75 -1.34 4.54
N SER A 52 4.10 -0.09 4.32
CA SER A 52 3.36 1.07 4.78
C SER A 52 2.92 1.90 3.58
N ILE A 53 1.67 2.34 3.58
CA ILE A 53 1.09 3.23 2.59
C ILE A 53 0.73 4.53 3.28
N THR A 54 1.38 5.62 2.90
CA THR A 54 1.09 6.96 3.42
C THR A 54 0.46 7.78 2.31
N PRO A 55 -0.85 8.07 2.37
CA PRO A 55 -1.47 9.03 1.46
C PRO A 55 -0.99 10.45 1.76
N GLU A 56 -0.92 11.28 0.72
CA GLU A 56 -0.54 12.69 0.82
C GLU A 56 -1.48 13.44 1.78
N GLY A 57 -0.94 13.96 2.88
CA GLY A 57 -1.71 14.67 3.91
C GLY A 57 -2.51 13.78 4.87
N GLY A 58 -2.40 12.45 4.76
CA GLY A 58 -3.08 11.51 5.65
C GLY A 58 -2.14 10.72 6.56
N THR A 59 -2.71 9.73 7.25
CA THR A 59 -1.96 8.85 8.16
C THR A 59 -1.48 7.61 7.43
N ALA A 60 -0.27 7.16 7.74
CA ALA A 60 0.28 5.91 7.22
C ALA A 60 -0.56 4.70 7.65
N GLY A 61 -1.07 3.94 6.67
CA GLY A 61 -1.59 2.60 6.85
C GLY A 61 -0.48 1.57 6.76
N TYR A 62 -0.59 0.48 7.52
CA TYR A 62 0.35 -0.64 7.48
C TYR A 62 -0.38 -1.89 7.01
N GLY A 63 0.25 -2.63 6.11
CA GLY A 63 -0.30 -3.86 5.55
C GLY A 63 0.77 -4.92 5.36
N MET A 64 0.31 -6.14 5.13
CA MET A 64 1.14 -7.27 4.73
C MET A 64 0.83 -7.58 3.28
N PHE A 65 1.87 -7.85 2.49
CA PHE A 65 1.76 -8.21 1.09
C PHE A 65 2.43 -9.56 0.85
N ASP A 66 1.64 -10.47 0.31
CA ASP A 66 2.09 -11.79 -0.11
C ASP A 66 2.59 -11.68 -1.55
N PHE A 67 3.81 -12.13 -1.79
CA PHE A 67 4.43 -12.13 -3.11
C PHE A 67 5.16 -13.45 -3.36
N THR A 68 5.31 -13.81 -4.63
CA THR A 68 6.10 -14.97 -5.02
C THR A 68 7.52 -14.50 -5.31
N TYR A 69 8.48 -14.98 -4.53
CA TYR A 69 9.91 -14.72 -4.70
C TYR A 69 10.50 -15.66 -5.76
N SER A 70 11.17 -15.11 -6.78
CA SER A 70 11.79 -15.88 -7.87
C SER A 70 13.06 -16.62 -7.46
N GLY A 71 13.53 -16.48 -6.21
CA GLY A 71 14.77 -17.13 -5.76
C GLY A 71 16.04 -16.40 -6.21
N THR A 72 15.92 -15.25 -6.87
CA THR A 72 17.03 -14.55 -7.53
C THR A 72 17.11 -13.11 -7.04
N GLY A 73 17.93 -12.84 -6.01
CA GLY A 73 18.19 -11.48 -5.51
C GLY A 73 17.61 -11.18 -4.13
N ASN A 74 17.31 -9.92 -3.82
CA ASN A 74 16.74 -9.53 -2.52
C ASN A 74 15.21 -9.66 -2.57
N PRO A 75 14.58 -10.44 -1.66
CA PRO A 75 13.14 -10.64 -1.67
C PRO A 75 12.35 -9.34 -1.44
N ILE A 76 12.92 -8.36 -0.72
CA ILE A 76 12.29 -7.05 -0.51
C ILE A 76 12.20 -6.25 -1.83
N ASP A 77 13.20 -6.36 -2.70
CA ASP A 77 13.25 -5.64 -3.97
C ASP A 77 12.21 -6.20 -4.95
N GLU A 78 12.11 -7.54 -5.04
CA GLU A 78 11.05 -8.21 -5.81
C GLU A 78 9.67 -7.86 -5.24
N ALA A 79 9.50 -7.89 -3.91
CA ALA A 79 8.24 -7.53 -3.29
C ALA A 79 7.85 -6.07 -3.59
N GLU A 80 8.79 -5.12 -3.57
CA GLU A 80 8.54 -3.73 -3.98
C GLU A 80 8.07 -3.65 -5.43
N ALA A 81 8.71 -4.38 -6.35
CA ALA A 81 8.32 -4.40 -7.76
C ALA A 81 6.90 -4.94 -7.95
N VAL A 82 6.60 -6.10 -7.34
CA VAL A 82 5.27 -6.73 -7.43
C VAL A 82 4.20 -5.88 -6.75
N LEU A 83 4.51 -5.27 -5.60
CA LEU A 83 3.62 -4.35 -4.90
C LEU A 83 3.35 -3.11 -5.76
N LYS A 84 4.37 -2.57 -6.41
CA LYS A 84 4.23 -1.44 -7.34
C LYS A 84 3.37 -1.79 -8.55
N GLU A 85 3.53 -2.98 -9.12
CA GLU A 85 2.70 -3.47 -10.23
C GLU A 85 1.26 -3.73 -9.80
N SER A 86 1.04 -4.33 -8.63
CA SER A 86 -0.28 -4.54 -8.04
C SER A 86 -1.00 -3.23 -7.72
N LEU A 87 -0.21 -2.18 -7.42
CA LEU A 87 -0.73 -0.85 -7.11
C LEU A 87 -0.84 0.09 -8.31
N SER A 88 -0.16 -0.19 -9.43
CA SER A 88 -0.25 0.60 -10.68
C SER A 88 -1.57 0.42 -11.42
#